data_AF-A0A932CWC0-F1
#
_entry.id   AF-A0A932CWC0-F1
#
_cell.length_a   1.000
_cell.length_b   1.000
_cell.length_c   1.000
_cell.angle_alpha   90.00
_cell.angle_beta   90.00
_cell.angle_gamma   90.00
#
_symmetry.space_group_name_H-M   'P 1'
#
loop_
_entity.id
_entity.type
_entity.pdbx_description
1 polymer ?
#
loop_
_entity_poly.entity_id
_entity_poly.type
_entity_poly.pdbx_seq_one_letter_code
_entity_poly.pdbx_strand_id
1 'polypeptide(L)'
;MIAVESRVGRRIVGRLVPGEDVLRALSEVCRRFKIHAGEIRITGALRSADVCEYEQARRSFRPPRRLEAPMEILSLGGSVSAEGEGLSIQLMLTAARETDSGIQVFGGRLLGAAVFSCEFVVDTWDDLSLERKLDRDTGLMLWAEPRADGGGRAPGPAAGAPPPRAEAGVTWADAVAASTQKAIVVGDKPLAPPRSERPEEDLGYEPSTGDLVDHPQFGRCVVEVCDPADDRLVLRLPAGRLAELKLHVVTFLEPKTVEGKDVFPVRVRVRR
;
A
#
# COMPACT_ATOMS: atom_id res chain seq x y z
N MET A 1 22.96 19.12 1.16
CA MET A 1 23.63 17.83 1.42
C MET A 1 23.58 17.61 2.92
N ILE A 2 23.12 16.45 3.36
CA ILE A 2 23.09 16.07 4.79
C ILE A 2 24.01 14.87 4.94
N ALA A 3 24.97 14.95 5.84
CA ALA A 3 25.91 13.86 6.14
C ALA A 3 26.22 13.88 7.63
N VAL A 4 26.13 12.73 8.28
CA VAL A 4 26.44 12.55 9.70
C VAL A 4 27.20 11.25 9.90
N GLU A 5 28.17 11.29 10.81
CA GLU A 5 29.00 10.14 11.19
C GLU A 5 28.34 9.40 12.36
N SER A 6 28.19 8.08 12.24
CA SER A 6 27.91 7.19 13.37
C SER A 6 29.21 6.54 13.84
N ARG A 7 29.40 6.46 15.15
CA ARG A 7 30.57 5.85 15.80
C ARG A 7 30.20 4.63 16.66
N VAL A 8 28.92 4.44 16.93
CA VAL A 8 28.42 3.33 17.75
C VAL A 8 27.43 2.50 16.94
N GLY A 9 27.78 1.23 16.72
CA GLY A 9 26.93 0.31 15.98
C GLY A 9 27.05 -1.13 16.43
N ARG A 10 25.97 -1.87 16.25
CA ARG A 10 25.88 -3.32 16.42
C ARG A 10 25.53 -3.95 15.09
N ARG A 11 25.77 -5.26 14.99
CA ARG A 11 25.30 -6.07 13.87
C ARG A 11 24.31 -7.10 14.35
N ILE A 12 23.09 -7.05 13.82
CA ILE A 12 22.06 -8.05 14.05
C ILE A 12 21.99 -8.94 12.83
N VAL A 13 22.19 -10.24 13.02
CA VAL A 13 22.09 -11.24 11.93
C VAL A 13 20.98 -12.22 12.24
N GLY A 14 20.33 -12.72 11.20
CA GLY A 14 19.27 -13.70 11.39
C GLY A 14 18.73 -14.26 10.09
N ARG A 15 17.73 -15.11 10.24
CA ARG A 15 16.99 -15.74 9.14
C ARG A 15 15.50 -15.52 9.37
N LEU A 16 14.78 -15.19 8.31
CA LEU A 16 13.32 -15.04 8.34
C LEU A 16 12.63 -16.40 8.16
N VAL A 17 11.44 -16.56 8.71
CA VAL A 17 10.70 -17.83 8.61
C VAL A 17 10.00 -17.91 7.24
N PRO A 18 10.02 -19.05 6.55
CA PRO A 18 9.30 -19.22 5.29
C PRO A 18 7.81 -18.87 5.43
N GLY A 19 7.30 -18.05 4.50
CA GLY A 19 5.92 -17.59 4.46
C GLY A 19 5.65 -16.28 5.22
N GLU A 20 6.59 -15.78 6.03
CA GLU A 20 6.46 -14.45 6.65
C GLU A 20 6.53 -13.33 5.61
N ASP A 21 5.93 -12.19 5.94
CA ASP A 21 6.18 -10.94 5.21
C ASP A 21 7.51 -10.31 5.67
N VAL A 22 8.37 -9.98 4.71
CA VAL A 22 9.72 -9.43 4.98
C VAL A 22 9.68 -8.16 5.82
N LEU A 23 8.80 -7.20 5.50
CA LEU A 23 8.75 -5.89 6.16
C LEU A 23 8.22 -6.03 7.58
N ARG A 24 7.18 -6.86 7.77
CA ARG A 24 6.65 -7.19 9.10
C ARG A 24 7.69 -7.87 9.97
N ALA A 25 8.35 -8.92 9.47
CA ALA A 25 9.34 -9.67 10.23
C ALA A 25 10.53 -8.78 10.65
N LEU A 26 11.02 -7.92 9.76
CA LEU A 26 12.07 -6.95 10.08
C LEU A 26 11.61 -5.89 11.09
N SER A 27 10.35 -5.45 11.03
CA SER A 27 9.79 -4.53 12.02
C SER A 27 9.80 -5.15 13.42
N GLU A 28 9.48 -6.44 13.53
CA GLU A 28 9.53 -7.20 14.79
C GLU A 28 10.97 -7.35 15.30
N VAL A 29 11.93 -7.63 14.41
CA VAL A 29 13.37 -7.65 14.72
C VAL A 29 13.82 -6.28 15.25
N CYS A 30 13.50 -5.19 14.56
CA CYS A 30 13.89 -3.83 14.97
C CYS A 30 13.33 -3.48 16.35
N ARG A 31 12.06 -3.81 16.62
CA ARG A 31 11.44 -3.62 17.93
C ARG A 31 12.14 -4.45 19.02
N ARG A 32 12.39 -5.73 18.76
CA ARG A 32 13.04 -6.65 19.71
C ARG A 32 14.43 -6.17 20.12
N PHE A 33 15.24 -5.70 19.16
CA PHE A 33 16.61 -5.27 19.40
C PHE A 33 16.77 -3.76 19.66
N LYS A 34 15.64 -3.03 19.71
CA LYS A 34 15.57 -1.57 19.89
C LYS A 34 16.43 -0.83 18.86
N ILE A 35 16.22 -1.17 17.59
CA ILE A 35 16.92 -0.55 16.46
C ILE A 35 16.10 0.67 16.02
N HIS A 36 16.71 1.85 16.06
CA HIS A 36 16.07 3.11 15.69
C HIS A 36 16.61 3.69 14.37
N ALA A 37 17.85 3.36 14.02
CA ALA A 37 18.48 3.74 12.76
C ALA A 37 19.48 2.67 12.32
N GLY A 38 19.58 2.43 11.01
CA GLY A 38 20.53 1.46 10.48
C GLY A 38 20.31 1.12 9.01
N GLU A 39 21.21 0.31 8.49
CA GLU A 39 21.16 -0.27 7.15
C GLU A 39 20.74 -1.74 7.22
N ILE A 40 19.88 -2.17 6.30
CA ILE A 40 19.41 -3.54 6.19
C ILE A 40 19.88 -4.12 4.86
N ARG A 41 20.44 -5.34 4.89
CA ARG A 41 20.79 -6.13 3.69
C ARG A 41 20.24 -7.54 3.85
N ILE A 42 19.71 -8.09 2.76
CA ILE A 42 19.01 -9.39 2.73
C ILE A 42 19.44 -10.17 1.50
N THR A 43 19.65 -11.47 1.67
CA THR A 43 19.92 -12.43 0.60
C THR A 43 18.96 -13.61 0.68
N GLY A 44 18.75 -14.28 -0.46
CA GLY A 44 17.94 -15.50 -0.54
C GLY A 44 16.86 -15.40 -1.61
N ALA A 45 15.68 -15.97 -1.33
CA ALA A 45 14.61 -16.09 -2.31
C ALA A 45 13.23 -15.77 -1.70
N LEU A 46 12.33 -15.31 -2.57
CA LEU A 46 10.96 -14.91 -2.24
C LEU A 46 9.96 -15.77 -3.03
N ARG A 47 8.77 -15.95 -2.46
CA ARG A 47 7.61 -16.58 -3.14
C ARG A 47 6.77 -15.57 -3.90
N SER A 48 6.77 -14.33 -3.43
CA SER A 48 6.08 -13.21 -4.05
C SER A 48 6.70 -11.89 -3.60
N ALA A 49 6.50 -10.84 -4.38
CA ALA A 49 6.90 -9.48 -4.03
C ALA A 49 5.90 -8.47 -4.61
N ASP A 50 5.60 -7.45 -3.81
CA ASP A 50 4.88 -6.26 -4.22
C ASP A 50 5.89 -5.11 -4.33
N VAL A 51 6.09 -4.60 -5.54
CA VAL A 51 7.04 -3.50 -5.79
C VAL A 51 6.37 -2.30 -6.44
N CYS A 52 6.86 -1.09 -6.16
CA CYS A 52 6.42 0.12 -6.83
C CYS A 52 7.58 1.01 -7.27
N GLU A 53 7.30 1.86 -8.25
CA GLU A 53 8.17 2.92 -8.74
C GLU A 53 7.63 4.27 -8.27
N TYR A 54 8.52 5.23 -8.02
CA TYR A 54 8.14 6.62 -7.77
C TYR A 54 8.15 7.44 -9.06
N GLU A 55 7.00 8.04 -9.41
CA GLU A 55 6.87 8.91 -10.58
C GLU A 55 7.23 10.35 -10.20
N GLN A 56 8.48 10.75 -10.50
CA GLN A 56 9.05 12.04 -10.10
C GLN A 56 8.24 13.25 -10.60
N ALA A 57 7.72 13.20 -11.84
CA ALA A 57 6.93 14.28 -12.42
C ALA A 57 5.62 14.53 -11.65
N ARG A 58 5.02 13.48 -11.09
CA ARG A 58 3.78 13.55 -10.30
C ARG A 58 4.02 13.59 -8.79
N ARG A 59 5.27 13.39 -8.36
CA ARG A 59 5.67 13.26 -6.94
C ARG A 59 4.80 12.25 -6.19
N SER A 60 4.54 11.11 -6.82
CA SER A 60 3.69 10.06 -6.27
C SER A 60 4.15 8.66 -6.67
N PHE A 61 3.79 7.66 -5.87
CA PHE A 61 4.05 6.26 -6.21
C PHE A 61 3.08 5.77 -7.28
N ARG A 62 3.59 5.01 -8.24
CA ARG A 62 2.75 4.22 -9.15
C ARG A 62 2.02 3.12 -8.35
N PRO A 63 0.87 2.63 -8.85
CA PRO A 63 0.22 1.47 -8.27
C PRO A 63 1.20 0.30 -8.09
N PRO A 64 1.15 -0.42 -6.97
CA PRO A 64 2.01 -1.58 -6.74
C PRO A 64 1.83 -2.62 -7.84
N ARG A 65 2.94 -3.22 -8.25
CA ARG A 65 2.96 -4.40 -9.12
C ARG A 65 3.23 -5.62 -8.26
N ARG A 66 2.24 -6.51 -8.18
CA ARG A 66 2.33 -7.80 -7.50
C ARG A 66 2.92 -8.85 -8.43
N LEU A 67 3.93 -9.56 -7.95
CA LEU A 67 4.53 -10.71 -8.65
C LEU A 67 4.38 -11.95 -7.76
N GLU A 68 3.57 -12.90 -8.21
CA GLU A 68 3.33 -14.18 -7.52
C GLU A 68 4.08 -15.32 -8.21
N ALA A 69 5.38 -15.38 -8.00
CA ALA A 69 6.22 -16.45 -8.54
C ALA A 69 7.50 -16.58 -7.69
N PRO A 70 8.11 -17.78 -7.63
CA PRO A 70 9.45 -17.95 -7.05
C PRO A 70 10.45 -17.00 -7.72
N MET A 71 11.27 -16.33 -6.91
CA MET A 71 12.27 -15.38 -7.39
C MET A 71 13.50 -15.38 -6.49
N GLU A 72 14.66 -15.26 -7.11
CA GLU A 72 15.94 -15.08 -6.41
C GLU A 72 16.19 -13.59 -6.19
N ILE A 73 16.61 -13.24 -4.97
CA ILE A 73 17.03 -11.89 -4.62
C ILE A 73 18.42 -11.67 -5.21
N LEU A 74 18.55 -10.74 -6.16
CA LEU A 74 19.84 -10.26 -6.64
C LEU A 74 20.40 -9.16 -5.74
N SER A 75 19.52 -8.30 -5.22
CA SER A 75 19.85 -7.29 -4.21
C SER A 75 18.58 -6.91 -3.46
N LEU A 76 18.61 -6.97 -2.13
CA LEU A 76 17.54 -6.44 -1.29
C LEU A 76 18.18 -5.71 -0.11
N GLY A 77 17.94 -4.41 -0.03
CA GLY A 77 18.48 -3.60 1.05
C GLY A 77 17.90 -2.21 1.11
N GLY A 78 18.24 -1.51 2.18
CA GLY A 78 17.77 -0.17 2.44
C GLY A 78 18.02 0.22 3.88
N SER A 79 17.12 0.99 4.48
CA SER A 79 17.34 1.57 5.81
C SER A 79 16.14 1.42 6.72
N VAL A 80 16.42 1.37 8.02
CA VAL A 80 15.46 1.66 9.08
C VAL A 80 15.78 3.04 9.69
N SER A 81 14.76 3.83 9.98
CA SER A 81 14.87 5.12 10.66
C SER A 81 13.55 5.48 11.35
N ALA A 82 13.51 6.56 12.13
CA ALA A 82 12.26 7.05 12.73
C ALA A 82 11.38 7.77 11.69
N GLU A 83 10.06 7.70 11.88
CA GLU A 83 9.07 8.48 11.14
C GLU A 83 7.87 8.75 12.06
N GLY A 84 7.75 10.01 12.51
CA GLY A 84 6.85 10.36 13.61
C GLY A 84 7.17 9.55 14.87
N GLU A 85 6.13 8.98 15.50
CA GLU A 85 6.25 8.11 16.69
C GLU A 85 6.68 6.66 16.35
N GLY A 86 6.89 6.35 15.07
CA GLY A 86 7.10 4.99 14.58
C GLY A 86 8.47 4.73 13.95
N LEU A 87 8.65 3.49 13.49
CA LEU A 87 9.78 3.05 12.67
C LEU A 87 9.35 3.02 11.20
N SER A 88 10.24 3.43 10.31
CA SER A 88 10.09 3.39 8.86
C SER A 88 11.19 2.52 8.27
N ILE A 89 10.79 1.42 7.63
CA ILE A 89 11.68 0.53 6.89
C ILE A 89 11.44 0.78 5.41
N GLN A 90 12.47 1.24 4.70
CA GLN A 90 12.40 1.47 3.25
C GLN A 90 13.43 0.58 2.57
N LEU A 91 12.97 -0.39 1.77
CA LEU A 91 13.81 -1.35 1.06
C LEU A 91 13.62 -1.23 -0.46
N MET A 92 14.70 -1.45 -1.21
CA MET A 92 14.70 -1.59 -2.65
C MET A 92 15.05 -3.03 -3.01
N LEU A 93 14.27 -3.63 -3.90
CA LEU A 93 14.46 -4.98 -4.40
C LEU A 93 14.96 -4.93 -5.84
N THR A 94 15.93 -5.78 -6.17
CA THR A 94 16.19 -6.30 -7.51
C THR A 94 16.16 -7.82 -7.42
N ALA A 95 15.35 -8.46 -8.26
CA ALA A 95 15.13 -9.90 -8.25
C ALA A 95 15.10 -10.47 -9.67
N ALA A 96 15.39 -11.76 -9.77
CA ALA A 96 15.29 -12.53 -11.01
C ALA A 96 14.30 -13.68 -10.85
N ARG A 97 13.58 -13.99 -11.94
CA ARG A 97 12.71 -15.17 -12.03
C ARG A 97 12.82 -15.81 -13.41
N GLU A 98 12.58 -17.10 -13.48
CA GLU A 98 12.40 -17.81 -14.76
C GLU A 98 11.01 -17.51 -15.33
N THR A 99 10.93 -17.37 -16.66
CA THR A 99 9.68 -17.21 -17.41
C THR A 99 9.76 -18.03 -18.70
N ASP A 100 8.66 -18.18 -19.43
CA ASP A 100 8.66 -18.88 -20.73
C ASP A 100 9.58 -18.23 -21.78
N SER A 101 9.98 -16.97 -21.57
CA SER A 101 10.92 -16.24 -22.43
C SER A 101 12.34 -16.15 -21.85
N GLY A 102 12.65 -16.97 -20.83
CA GLY A 102 13.92 -16.98 -20.10
C GLY A 102 13.90 -16.12 -18.83
N ILE A 103 15.11 -15.81 -18.33
CA ILE A 103 15.30 -15.07 -17.08
C ILE A 103 14.81 -13.62 -17.23
N GLN A 104 13.90 -13.21 -16.35
CA GLN A 104 13.44 -11.83 -16.21
C GLN A 104 14.00 -11.22 -14.92
N VAL A 105 14.66 -10.06 -15.04
CA VAL A 105 15.08 -9.22 -13.92
C VAL A 105 14.11 -8.05 -13.74
N PHE A 106 13.72 -7.76 -12.51
CA PHE A 106 12.85 -6.64 -12.16
C PHE A 106 13.23 -6.06 -10.80
N GLY A 107 12.71 -4.87 -10.48
CA GLY A 107 12.99 -4.22 -9.22
C GLY A 107 12.10 -3.01 -8.93
N GLY A 108 12.26 -2.46 -7.73
CA GLY A 108 11.50 -1.32 -7.25
C GLY A 108 11.54 -1.20 -5.74
N ARG A 109 10.79 -0.23 -5.20
CA ARG A 109 10.58 -0.14 -3.75
C ARG A 109 9.72 -1.31 -3.29
N LEU A 110 10.19 -2.04 -2.30
CA LEU A 110 9.46 -3.17 -1.74
C LEU A 110 8.35 -2.68 -0.81
N LEU A 111 7.13 -3.17 -1.03
CA LEU A 111 5.95 -2.88 -0.20
C LEU A 111 5.48 -4.10 0.60
N GLY A 112 5.89 -5.29 0.19
CA GLY A 112 5.60 -6.56 0.84
C GLY A 112 6.26 -7.69 0.07
N ALA A 113 6.60 -8.78 0.76
CA ALA A 113 7.17 -9.97 0.12
C ALA A 113 7.04 -11.19 0.99
N ALA A 114 6.60 -12.31 0.42
CA ALA A 114 6.54 -13.58 1.12
C ALA A 114 7.89 -14.30 1.06
N VAL A 115 8.45 -14.63 2.22
CA VAL A 115 9.74 -15.31 2.32
C VAL A 115 9.66 -16.74 1.78
N PHE A 116 10.61 -17.14 0.92
CA PHE A 116 10.91 -18.54 0.69
C PHE A 116 12.06 -18.98 1.62
N SER A 117 13.20 -18.29 1.53
CA SER A 117 14.34 -18.43 2.42
C SER A 117 15.12 -17.12 2.40
N CYS A 118 15.17 -16.38 3.51
CA CYS A 118 15.87 -15.10 3.57
C CYS A 118 16.78 -15.04 4.79
N GLU A 119 18.02 -14.62 4.58
CA GLU A 119 18.98 -14.26 5.63
C GLU A 119 19.21 -12.75 5.59
N PHE A 120 19.36 -12.13 6.75
CA PHE A 120 19.51 -10.69 6.85
C PHE A 120 20.66 -10.29 7.76
N VAL A 121 21.20 -9.11 7.48
CA VAL A 121 22.11 -8.35 8.34
C VAL A 121 21.53 -6.95 8.53
N VAL A 122 21.50 -6.48 9.77
CA VAL A 122 21.22 -5.09 10.11
C VAL A 122 22.45 -4.50 10.79
N ASP A 123 23.05 -3.51 10.15
CA ASP A 123 24.07 -2.65 10.79
C ASP A 123 23.36 -1.47 11.44
N THR A 124 23.44 -1.37 12.77
CA THR A 124 22.75 -0.32 13.53
C THR A 124 23.63 0.92 13.70
N TRP A 125 23.00 2.08 13.81
CA TRP A 125 23.63 3.36 14.14
C TRP A 125 23.05 3.85 15.47
N ASP A 126 23.52 3.28 16.58
CA ASP A 126 22.88 3.42 17.90
C ASP A 126 23.08 4.80 18.54
N ASP A 127 24.03 5.57 18.03
CA ASP A 127 24.29 6.96 18.43
C ASP A 127 23.57 8.00 17.56
N LEU A 128 22.82 7.57 16.54
CA LEU A 128 22.09 8.45 15.64
C LEU A 128 20.58 8.38 15.86
N SER A 129 19.95 9.56 15.85
CA SER A 129 18.50 9.72 15.72
C SER A 129 18.19 10.31 14.35
N LEU A 130 17.88 9.44 13.39
CA LEU A 130 17.50 9.83 12.04
C LEU A 130 15.98 9.81 11.90
N GLU A 131 15.38 11.00 11.77
CA GLU A 131 13.94 11.17 11.56
C GLU A 131 13.65 11.45 10.08
N ARG A 132 12.62 10.81 9.51
CA ARG A 132 12.12 11.12 8.18
C ARG A 132 11.06 12.21 8.23
N LYS A 133 11.20 13.23 7.38
CA LYS A 133 10.23 14.31 7.18
C LYS A 133 9.87 14.43 5.71
N LEU A 134 8.65 14.94 5.46
CA LEU A 134 8.21 15.23 4.11
C LEU A 134 9.09 16.32 3.53
N ASP A 135 9.84 15.96 2.51
CA ASP A 135 10.48 16.94 1.64
C ASP A 135 9.47 17.42 0.60
N ARG A 136 9.18 18.73 0.60
CA ARG A 136 8.16 19.33 -0.27
C ARG A 136 8.58 19.36 -1.74
N ASP A 137 9.88 19.34 -2.01
CA ASP A 137 10.41 19.41 -3.36
C ASP A 137 10.30 18.05 -4.06
N THR A 138 10.59 16.97 -3.35
CA THR A 138 10.47 15.63 -3.91
C THR A 138 9.11 14.99 -3.68
N GLY A 139 8.40 15.31 -2.59
CA GLY A 139 7.20 14.61 -2.14
C GLY A 139 7.50 13.30 -1.40
N LEU A 140 8.75 13.09 -0.98
CA LEU A 140 9.21 11.88 -0.30
C LEU A 140 9.48 12.13 1.18
N MET A 141 9.40 11.06 1.97
CA MET A 141 9.86 11.03 3.36
C MET A 141 11.38 10.80 3.39
N LEU A 142 12.15 11.87 3.50
CA LEU A 142 13.62 11.86 3.49
C LEU A 142 14.17 12.11 4.90
N TRP A 143 15.42 11.72 5.15
CA TRP A 143 16.08 12.07 6.41
C TRP A 143 16.16 13.59 6.56
N ALA A 144 15.66 14.08 7.68
CA ALA A 144 15.83 15.47 8.07
C ALA A 144 17.27 15.72 8.55
N GLU A 145 17.67 16.98 8.59
CA GLU A 145 18.94 17.36 9.23
C GLU A 145 18.95 16.84 10.67
N PRO A 146 19.97 16.05 11.06
CA PRO A 146 20.08 15.58 12.43
C PRO A 146 20.23 16.78 13.35
N ARG A 147 19.34 16.92 14.33
CA ARG A 147 19.48 17.98 15.33
C ARG A 147 20.77 17.73 16.10
N ALA A 148 21.64 18.73 16.16
CA ALA A 148 22.84 18.72 16.98
C ALA A 148 22.48 18.86 18.46
N ASP A 149 21.68 17.94 18.98
CA ASP A 149 21.35 17.89 20.39
C ASP A 149 22.37 16.94 21.01
N GLY A 150 23.48 17.52 21.50
CA GLY A 150 24.61 16.78 22.04
C GLY A 150 24.18 15.72 23.07
N GLY A 151 24.62 14.48 22.87
CA GLY A 151 24.61 13.44 23.90
C GLY A 151 23.22 13.05 24.43
N GLY A 152 22.33 12.58 23.56
CA GLY A 152 21.09 11.93 23.98
C GLY A 152 21.36 10.55 24.60
N ARG A 153 21.59 10.50 25.91
CA ARG A 153 21.58 9.27 26.72
C ARG A 153 20.29 8.49 26.44
N ALA A 154 20.40 7.19 26.16
CA ALA A 154 19.26 6.29 26.13
C ALA A 154 18.44 6.43 27.44
N PRO A 155 17.09 6.50 27.40
CA PRO A 155 16.32 6.61 28.62
C PRO A 155 16.56 5.36 29.48
N GLY A 156 17.15 5.54 30.66
CA GLY A 156 17.15 4.52 31.71
C GLY A 156 15.73 4.32 32.26
N PRO A 157 15.42 3.18 32.88
CA PRO A 157 14.07 2.89 33.35
C PRO A 157 13.69 3.89 34.45
N ALA A 158 12.64 4.70 34.19
CA ALA A 158 12.12 5.65 35.16
C ALA A 158 11.26 4.91 36.20
N ALA A 159 11.66 5.00 37.47
CA ALA A 159 10.83 4.65 38.60
C ALA A 159 9.81 5.78 38.85
N GLY A 160 8.53 5.43 38.75
CA GLY A 160 7.37 6.02 39.44
C GLY A 160 7.26 7.55 39.51
N ALA A 161 6.54 8.14 38.55
CA ALA A 161 5.77 9.37 38.75
C ALA A 161 4.45 9.32 37.94
N PRO A 162 3.37 9.98 38.39
CA PRO A 162 2.00 9.74 37.90
C PRO A 162 1.74 10.34 36.50
N PRO A 163 0.73 9.85 35.77
CA PRO A 163 0.55 10.20 34.36
C PRO A 163 0.09 11.66 34.17
N PRO A 164 0.73 12.43 33.29
CA PRO A 164 0.15 13.66 32.77
C PRO A 164 -0.95 13.32 31.74
N ARG A 165 -2.01 14.13 31.76
CA ARG A 165 -3.16 14.05 30.85
C ARG A 165 -2.74 14.26 29.40
N ALA A 166 -3.40 13.51 28.52
CA ALA A 166 -3.19 13.50 27.09
C ALA A 166 -3.56 14.83 26.42
N GLU A 167 -2.63 15.38 25.63
CA GLU A 167 -2.93 16.24 24.50
C GLU A 167 -2.41 15.54 23.24
N ALA A 168 -3.31 15.33 22.28
CA ALA A 168 -3.11 14.49 21.11
C ALA A 168 -2.34 15.24 20.00
N GLY A 169 -1.14 14.75 19.68
CA GLY A 169 -0.41 15.10 18.47
C GLY A 169 -0.80 14.17 17.31
N VAL A 170 -1.06 14.77 16.15
CA VAL A 170 -1.52 14.10 14.91
C VAL A 170 -0.44 13.16 14.38
N THR A 171 -0.74 11.87 14.31
CA THR A 171 0.08 10.81 13.72
C THR A 171 -0.28 10.60 12.23
N TRP A 172 0.51 9.82 11.49
CA TRP A 172 0.15 9.44 10.11
C TRP A 172 -1.16 8.62 10.02
N ALA A 173 -1.60 7.99 11.11
CA ALA A 173 -2.94 7.39 11.20
C ALA A 173 -4.04 8.48 11.28
N ASP A 174 -3.74 9.63 11.89
CA ASP A 174 -4.65 10.78 11.99
C ASP A 174 -4.70 11.60 10.69
N ALA A 175 -3.64 11.59 9.86
CA ALA A 175 -3.67 12.18 8.51
C ALA A 175 -4.60 11.43 7.55
N VAL A 176 -4.75 10.11 7.72
CA VAL A 176 -5.75 9.31 7.00
C VAL A 176 -7.17 9.62 7.49
N ALA A 177 -7.35 9.95 8.77
CA ALA A 177 -8.63 10.37 9.34
C ALA A 177 -8.99 11.85 9.08
N ALA A 178 -8.00 12.73 8.90
CA ALA A 178 -8.20 14.15 8.61
C ALA A 178 -8.61 14.42 7.15
N SER A 179 -8.34 13.49 6.23
CA SER A 179 -8.94 13.52 4.88
C SER A 179 -10.44 13.16 4.90
N THR A 180 -10.93 12.62 6.01
CA THR A 180 -12.34 12.26 6.21
C THR A 180 -13.12 13.31 7.00
N GLN A 181 -12.47 14.34 7.56
CA GLN A 181 -13.15 15.34 8.39
C GLN A 181 -12.54 16.75 8.27
N LYS A 182 -12.99 17.52 7.27
CA LYS A 182 -13.29 18.95 7.43
C LYS A 182 -14.12 19.47 6.26
N ALA A 183 -15.43 19.48 6.45
CA ALA A 183 -16.27 20.53 5.88
C ALA A 183 -16.04 21.81 6.70
N ILE A 184 -15.77 22.93 6.03
CA ILE A 184 -15.85 24.27 6.60
C ILE A 184 -17.21 24.86 6.23
N VAL A 185 -17.88 25.40 7.25
CA VAL A 185 -19.13 26.17 7.18
C VAL A 185 -18.89 27.52 6.49
N VAL A 186 -19.73 27.86 5.51
CA VAL A 186 -19.96 29.25 5.05
C VAL A 186 -21.44 29.57 5.28
N GLY A 187 -21.69 30.73 5.89
CA GLY A 187 -22.97 31.14 6.46
C GLY A 187 -24.10 31.50 5.49
N ASP A 188 -25.28 31.55 6.11
CA ASP A 188 -26.66 31.75 5.66
C ASP A 188 -26.98 32.39 4.29
N LYS A 189 -27.72 31.62 3.48
CA LYS A 189 -28.90 32.06 2.70
C LYS A 189 -29.75 30.83 2.27
N PRO A 190 -31.05 30.98 1.95
CA PRO A 190 -32.16 30.30 2.61
C PRO A 190 -32.38 28.83 2.22
N LEU A 191 -32.97 28.10 3.18
CA LEU A 191 -33.34 26.69 3.17
C LEU A 191 -34.16 26.26 1.94
N ALA A 192 -33.63 25.29 1.18
CA ALA A 192 -34.40 24.33 0.41
C ALA A 192 -34.54 23.04 1.25
N PRO A 193 -35.65 22.29 1.14
CA PRO A 193 -35.98 21.23 2.10
C PRO A 193 -34.97 20.07 2.05
N PRO A 194 -34.76 19.37 3.19
CA PRO A 194 -33.82 18.26 3.26
C PRO A 194 -34.32 17.11 2.40
N ARG A 195 -33.49 16.66 1.45
CA ARG A 195 -33.69 15.36 0.80
C ARG A 195 -33.37 14.28 1.83
N SER A 196 -34.38 13.46 2.09
CA SER A 196 -34.35 12.29 2.96
C SER A 196 -33.20 11.35 2.60
N GLU A 197 -32.44 10.96 3.62
CA GLU A 197 -31.71 9.69 3.61
C GLU A 197 -32.76 8.58 3.47
N ARG A 198 -32.79 7.94 2.30
CA ARG A 198 -33.42 6.64 2.14
C ARG A 198 -32.36 5.57 2.45
N PRO A 199 -32.76 4.43 3.03
CA PRO A 199 -31.87 3.27 3.11
C PRO A 199 -31.29 2.99 1.72
N GLU A 200 -30.01 2.63 1.61
CA GLU A 200 -29.45 2.16 0.35
C GLU A 200 -30.15 0.85 -0.03
N GLU A 201 -31.28 0.99 -0.72
CA GLU A 201 -31.95 -0.08 -1.45
C GLU A 201 -30.94 -0.58 -2.50
N ASP A 202 -30.78 -1.89 -2.58
CA ASP A 202 -30.15 -2.55 -3.72
C ASP A 202 -30.97 -2.18 -4.96
N LEU A 203 -30.53 -1.14 -5.70
CA LEU A 203 -31.35 -0.49 -6.73
C LEU A 203 -31.61 -1.37 -7.96
N GLY A 204 -31.33 -2.68 -7.90
CA GLY A 204 -31.88 -3.68 -8.82
C GLY A 204 -31.66 -3.37 -10.30
N TYR A 205 -30.52 -2.76 -10.64
CA TYR A 205 -30.18 -2.47 -12.02
C TYR A 205 -29.79 -3.77 -12.72
N GLU A 206 -30.80 -4.46 -13.26
CA GLU A 206 -30.63 -5.67 -14.06
C GLU A 206 -30.51 -5.28 -15.54
N PRO A 207 -29.32 -5.39 -16.15
CA PRO A 207 -29.20 -5.13 -17.58
C PRO A 207 -29.94 -6.23 -18.36
N SER A 208 -30.57 -5.83 -19.45
CA SER A 208 -31.22 -6.73 -20.40
C SER A 208 -30.22 -7.27 -21.42
N THR A 209 -30.60 -8.36 -22.10
CA THR A 209 -29.81 -8.90 -23.20
C THR A 209 -29.70 -7.85 -24.32
N GLY A 210 -28.47 -7.52 -24.71
CA GLY A 210 -28.14 -6.47 -25.69
C GLY A 210 -27.59 -5.18 -25.09
N ASP A 211 -27.70 -5.00 -23.77
CA ASP A 211 -27.17 -3.80 -23.09
C ASP A 211 -25.65 -3.80 -22.98
N LEU A 212 -25.07 -2.61 -22.81
CA LEU A 212 -23.63 -2.45 -22.67
C LEU A 212 -23.22 -2.45 -21.20
N VAL A 213 -22.25 -3.28 -20.85
CA VAL A 213 -21.64 -3.32 -19.52
C VAL A 213 -20.20 -2.83 -19.61
N ASP A 214 -19.84 -1.82 -18.82
CA ASP A 214 -18.46 -1.34 -18.72
C ASP A 214 -17.75 -2.07 -17.57
N HIS A 215 -17.05 -3.16 -17.91
CA HIS A 215 -16.38 -4.03 -16.96
C HIS A 215 -14.91 -3.62 -16.79
N PRO A 216 -14.41 -3.42 -15.56
CA PRO A 216 -13.09 -2.85 -15.31
C PRO A 216 -11.92 -3.65 -15.90
N GLN A 217 -12.09 -4.98 -16.06
CA GLN A 217 -11.08 -5.85 -16.66
C GLN A 217 -11.31 -6.13 -18.15
N PHE A 218 -12.56 -6.03 -18.62
CA PHE A 218 -12.95 -6.51 -19.95
C PHE A 218 -13.32 -5.37 -20.92
N GLY A 219 -13.40 -4.14 -20.41
CA GLY A 219 -13.90 -2.99 -21.14
C GLY A 219 -15.42 -3.08 -21.38
N ARG A 220 -15.88 -2.36 -22.41
CA ARG A 220 -17.29 -2.34 -22.81
C ARG A 220 -17.69 -3.66 -23.48
N CYS A 221 -18.51 -4.43 -22.79
CA CYS A 221 -19.01 -5.73 -23.22
C CYS A 221 -20.51 -5.63 -23.52
N VAL A 222 -21.03 -6.53 -24.35
CA VAL A 222 -22.47 -6.67 -24.58
C VAL A 222 -23.01 -7.79 -23.70
N VAL A 223 -24.13 -7.58 -23.03
CA VAL A 223 -24.81 -8.62 -22.27
C VAL A 223 -25.48 -9.59 -23.25
N GLU A 224 -25.06 -10.85 -23.23
CA GLU A 224 -25.66 -11.92 -24.04
C GLU A 224 -26.72 -12.69 -23.26
N VAL A 225 -26.46 -12.91 -21.97
CA VAL A 225 -27.37 -13.61 -21.07
C VAL A 225 -27.26 -12.96 -19.70
N CYS A 226 -28.39 -12.62 -19.10
CA CYS A 226 -28.49 -12.21 -17.70
C CYS A 226 -29.62 -13.05 -17.10
N ASP A 227 -29.28 -14.00 -16.24
CA ASP A 227 -30.23 -14.89 -15.57
C ASP A 227 -30.04 -14.80 -14.05
N PRO A 228 -30.87 -13.98 -13.37
CA PRO A 228 -30.85 -13.87 -11.92
C PRO A 228 -31.21 -15.17 -11.18
N ALA A 229 -32.01 -16.06 -11.79
CA ALA A 229 -32.43 -17.31 -11.15
C ALA A 229 -31.26 -18.31 -11.05
N ASP A 230 -30.39 -18.33 -12.06
CA ASP A 230 -29.20 -19.19 -12.12
C ASP A 230 -27.90 -18.47 -11.71
N ASP A 231 -27.99 -17.24 -11.17
CA ASP A 231 -26.84 -16.41 -10.77
C ASP A 231 -25.81 -16.26 -11.91
N ARG A 232 -26.29 -16.12 -13.15
CA ARG A 232 -25.48 -16.25 -14.37
C ARG A 232 -25.50 -15.00 -15.23
N LEU A 233 -24.32 -14.50 -15.58
CA LEU A 233 -24.10 -13.38 -16.50
C LEU A 233 -23.12 -13.78 -17.59
N VAL A 234 -23.53 -13.70 -18.85
CA VAL A 234 -22.65 -13.94 -20.00
C VAL A 234 -22.44 -12.63 -20.75
N LEU A 235 -21.18 -12.23 -20.88
CA LEU A 235 -20.76 -11.02 -21.57
C LEU A 235 -20.01 -11.37 -22.86
N ARG A 236 -20.39 -10.75 -23.98
CA ARG A 236 -19.60 -10.75 -25.21
C ARG A 236 -18.55 -9.65 -25.15
N LEU A 237 -17.29 -10.06 -25.12
CA LEU A 237 -16.12 -9.18 -25.12
C LEU A 237 -15.96 -8.48 -26.49
N PRO A 238 -15.28 -7.32 -26.56
CA PRO A 238 -14.95 -6.66 -27.83
C PRO A 238 -14.22 -7.56 -28.84
N ALA A 239 -13.42 -8.51 -28.34
CA ALA A 239 -12.70 -9.49 -29.15
C ALA A 239 -13.59 -10.64 -29.69
N GLY A 240 -14.90 -10.60 -29.47
CA GLY A 240 -15.87 -11.61 -29.93
C GLY A 240 -15.94 -12.89 -29.08
N ARG A 241 -15.11 -13.00 -28.04
CA ARG A 241 -15.15 -14.10 -27.06
C ARG A 241 -16.26 -13.88 -26.03
N LEU A 242 -16.85 -14.97 -25.55
CA LEU A 242 -17.81 -14.96 -24.45
C LEU A 242 -17.10 -15.14 -23.10
N ALA A 243 -17.51 -14.37 -22.10
CA ALA A 243 -17.06 -14.47 -20.71
C ALA A 243 -18.27 -14.72 -19.81
N GLU A 244 -18.23 -15.78 -19.01
CA GLU A 244 -19.28 -16.11 -18.05
C GLU A 244 -18.85 -15.70 -16.64
N LEU A 245 -19.74 -15.01 -15.93
CA LEU A 245 -19.56 -14.44 -14.60
C LEU A 245 -20.76 -14.81 -13.73
N LYS A 246 -20.54 -14.87 -12.41
CA LYS A 246 -21.65 -15.00 -11.46
C LYS A 246 -22.24 -13.64 -11.11
N LEU A 247 -23.55 -13.50 -11.08
CA LEU A 247 -24.19 -12.18 -10.82
C LEU A 247 -23.80 -11.64 -9.44
N HIS A 248 -23.70 -12.48 -8.40
CA HIS A 248 -23.29 -12.04 -7.06
C HIS A 248 -21.84 -11.52 -6.96
N VAL A 249 -20.97 -11.78 -7.95
CA VAL A 249 -19.61 -11.23 -7.98
C VAL A 249 -19.53 -9.88 -8.69
N VAL A 250 -20.65 -9.38 -9.19
CA VAL A 250 -20.74 -8.12 -9.94
C VAL A 250 -21.81 -7.25 -9.30
N THR A 251 -21.53 -5.95 -9.14
CA THR A 251 -22.53 -4.96 -8.70
C THR A 251 -22.70 -3.94 -9.81
N PHE A 252 -23.90 -3.85 -10.35
CA PHE A 252 -24.27 -2.86 -11.36
C PHE A 252 -24.45 -1.49 -10.71
N LEU A 253 -23.84 -0.47 -11.30
CA LEU A 253 -23.98 0.92 -10.90
C LEU A 253 -25.00 1.61 -11.81
N GLU A 254 -25.40 2.81 -11.42
CA GLU A 254 -26.37 3.63 -12.17
C GLU A 254 -25.97 3.71 -13.67
N PRO A 255 -26.88 3.31 -14.59
CA PRO A 255 -26.59 3.31 -16.01
C PRO A 255 -26.36 4.72 -16.51
N LYS A 256 -25.41 4.86 -17.44
CA LYS A 256 -25.09 6.11 -18.12
C LYS A 256 -25.44 5.96 -19.59
N THR A 257 -26.26 6.86 -20.11
CA THR A 257 -26.54 6.90 -21.55
C THR A 257 -25.36 7.54 -22.27
N VAL A 258 -24.70 6.78 -23.15
CA VAL A 258 -23.59 7.24 -23.99
C VAL A 258 -23.96 6.96 -25.44
N GLU A 259 -23.98 8.00 -26.28
CA GLU A 259 -24.28 7.88 -27.71
C GLU A 259 -25.62 7.16 -28.01
N GLY A 260 -26.63 7.40 -27.17
CA GLY A 260 -27.98 6.81 -27.33
C GLY A 260 -28.11 5.36 -26.88
N LYS A 261 -27.11 4.81 -26.19
CA LYS A 261 -27.15 3.47 -25.58
C LYS A 261 -26.93 3.54 -24.08
N ASP A 262 -27.65 2.73 -23.33
CA ASP A 262 -27.46 2.61 -21.89
C ASP A 262 -26.24 1.73 -21.59
N VAL A 263 -25.30 2.31 -20.86
CA VAL A 263 -24.06 1.66 -20.43
C VAL A 263 -24.09 1.49 -18.92
N PHE A 264 -24.07 0.26 -18.47
CA PHE A 264 -24.09 -0.13 -17.06
C PHE A 264 -22.64 -0.30 -16.57
N PRO A 265 -22.11 0.64 -15.76
CA PRO A 265 -20.79 0.45 -15.16
C PRO A 265 -20.88 -0.63 -14.09
N VAL A 266 -19.90 -1.53 -14.02
CA VAL A 266 -19.91 -2.60 -13.01
C VAL A 266 -18.71 -2.56 -12.09
N ARG A 267 -18.94 -2.90 -10.82
CA ARG A 267 -17.89 -3.17 -9.84
C ARG A 267 -17.81 -4.66 -9.58
N VAL A 268 -16.63 -5.25 -9.77
CA VAL A 268 -16.41 -6.68 -9.49
C VAL A 268 -16.03 -6.84 -8.02
N ARG A 269 -16.81 -7.65 -7.29
CA ARG A 269 -16.45 -8.13 -5.96
C ARG A 269 -15.52 -9.32 -6.11
N VAL A 270 -14.21 -9.07 -6.05
CA VAL A 270 -13.22 -10.13 -5.97
C VAL A 270 -13.34 -10.77 -4.59
N ARG A 271 -13.96 -11.96 -4.50
CA ARG A 271 -13.83 -12.78 -3.29
C ARG A 271 -12.35 -13.15 -3.15
N ARG A 272 -11.75 -12.73 -2.03
CA ARG A 272 -10.48 -13.24 -1.52
C ARG A 272 -10.56 -14.74 -1.27
#